data_AF-A0A4Y2SRR7-F1
#
_entry.id   AF-A0A4Y2SRR7-F1
#
_cell.length_a   1.000
_cell.length_b   1.000
_cell.length_c   1.000
_cell.angle_alpha   90.00
_cell.angle_beta   90.00
_cell.angle_gamma   90.00
#
_symmetry.space_group_name_H-M   'P 1'
#
loop_
_entity.id
_entity.type
_entity.pdbx_description
1 polymer ?
#
loop_
_entity_poly.entity_id
_entity_poly.type
_entity_poly.pdbx_seq_one_letter_code
_entity_poly.pdbx_strand_id
1 'polypeptide(L)'
;MSVSCHLLLALVFATVFIFSNVDAENLRQSICKGDDGPCSFDQFRCVNNKCVQRTVMCNGRNDCGDNSDENYCCKYKTSQK
;
A
#
# COMPACT_ATOMS: atom_id res chain seq x y z
N MET A 1 30.09 2.17 -40.42
CA MET A 1 30.30 2.79 -39.09
C MET A 1 29.50 4.08 -39.02
N SER A 2 28.23 3.99 -38.64
CA SER A 2 27.36 5.15 -38.38
C SER A 2 27.15 5.26 -36.88
N VAL A 3 28.13 5.86 -36.19
CA VAL A 3 28.09 6.14 -34.75
C VAL A 3 26.94 7.07 -34.34
N SER A 4 26.29 7.69 -35.32
CA SER A 4 25.14 8.60 -35.15
C SER A 4 23.85 7.88 -34.75
N CYS A 5 23.66 6.60 -35.09
CA CYS A 5 22.43 5.86 -34.76
C CYS A 5 22.46 5.28 -33.33
N HIS A 6 23.63 4.83 -32.88
CA HIS A 6 23.82 4.31 -31.53
C HIS A 6 23.74 5.40 -30.46
N LEU A 7 24.22 6.61 -30.77
CA LEU A 7 24.18 7.75 -29.84
C LEU A 7 22.75 8.28 -29.63
N LEU A 8 21.92 8.28 -30.67
CA LEU A 8 20.49 8.59 -30.56
C LEU A 8 19.76 7.52 -29.74
N LEU A 9 20.06 6.24 -29.96
CA LEU A 9 19.48 5.15 -29.18
C LEU A 9 19.84 5.28 -27.68
N ALA A 10 21.10 5.60 -27.36
CA ALA A 10 21.56 5.79 -25.99
C ALA A 10 20.87 6.97 -25.27
N LEU A 11 20.54 8.06 -25.97
CA LEU A 11 19.80 9.18 -25.41
C LEU A 11 18.31 8.86 -25.23
N VAL A 12 17.72 8.04 -26.11
CA VAL A 12 16.37 7.50 -25.91
C VAL A 12 16.36 6.57 -24.69
N PHE A 13 17.36 5.73 -24.51
CA PHE A 13 17.50 4.90 -23.30
C PHE A 13 17.72 5.75 -22.05
N ALA A 14 18.58 6.76 -22.07
CA ALA A 14 18.81 7.63 -20.92
C ALA A 14 17.54 8.42 -20.56
N THR A 15 16.82 8.95 -21.53
CA THR A 15 15.56 9.66 -21.26
C THR A 15 14.47 8.70 -20.77
N VAL A 16 14.30 7.53 -21.39
CA VAL A 16 13.33 6.49 -20.94
C VAL A 16 13.67 5.91 -19.57
N PHE A 17 14.96 5.73 -19.23
CA PHE A 17 15.41 5.27 -17.91
C PHE A 17 15.21 6.34 -16.83
N ILE A 18 15.47 7.61 -17.14
CA ILE A 18 15.28 8.72 -16.19
C ILE A 18 13.78 9.03 -15.99
N PHE A 19 12.92 8.79 -16.98
CA PHE A 19 11.46 8.90 -16.85
C PHE A 19 10.80 7.67 -16.20
N SER A 20 11.52 6.56 -16.04
CA SER A 20 11.09 5.44 -15.19
C SER A 20 11.30 5.82 -13.73
N ASN A 21 10.53 6.82 -13.30
CA ASN A 21 10.13 7.04 -11.92
C ASN A 21 9.50 5.74 -11.41
N VAL A 22 10.35 4.83 -10.94
CA VAL A 22 9.97 3.88 -9.92
C VAL A 22 10.80 4.27 -8.71
N ASP A 23 10.26 5.22 -7.96
CA ASP A 23 10.79 5.69 -6.69
C ASP A 23 11.10 4.50 -5.77
N ALA A 24 12.38 4.15 -5.67
CA ALA A 24 12.89 3.21 -4.69
C ALA A 24 12.97 3.83 -3.27
N GLU A 25 12.10 4.79 -2.95
CA GLU A 25 11.98 5.45 -1.64
C GLU A 25 10.54 5.50 -1.11
N ASN A 26 9.65 4.59 -1.53
CA ASN A 26 8.48 4.26 -0.70
C ASN A 26 8.53 2.79 -0.30
N LEU A 27 9.18 2.60 0.84
CA LEU A 27 9.24 1.39 1.64
C LEU A 27 7.96 0.57 1.45
N ARG A 28 8.08 -0.60 0.79
CA ARG A 28 7.12 -1.74 0.80
C ARG A 28 5.84 -1.34 1.49
N GLN A 29 4.80 -0.96 0.74
CA GLN A 29 3.48 -0.63 1.27
C GLN A 29 2.85 -1.87 1.95
N SER A 30 3.45 -2.24 3.07
CA SER A 30 2.99 -3.18 4.06
C SER A 30 2.34 -2.32 5.13
N ILE A 31 1.29 -1.60 4.74
CA ILE A 31 0.55 -0.82 5.70
C ILE A 31 -0.92 -1.08 5.45
N CYS A 32 -1.50 -1.78 6.41
CA CYS A 32 -2.94 -1.87 6.64
C CYS A 32 -3.31 -0.49 7.15
N LYS A 33 -3.23 0.50 6.26
CA LYS A 33 -3.58 1.87 6.57
C LYS A 33 -5.09 1.88 6.73
N GLY A 34 -5.51 1.48 7.92
CA GLY A 34 -6.56 2.19 8.60
C GLY A 34 -6.18 3.64 8.56
N ASP A 35 -7.07 4.39 7.92
CA ASP A 35 -7.06 5.83 7.90
C ASP A 35 -6.73 6.33 9.30
N ASP A 36 -5.61 7.05 9.43
CA ASP A 36 -5.14 7.72 10.64
C ASP A 36 -6.07 8.94 10.96
N GLY A 37 -7.39 8.73 10.86
CA GLY A 37 -8.45 9.70 11.13
C GLY A 37 -8.69 9.89 12.64
N PRO A 38 -9.82 10.49 13.06
CA PRO A 38 -10.11 10.89 14.45
C PRO A 38 -10.37 9.72 15.43
N CYS A 39 -9.78 8.55 15.20
CA CYS A 39 -9.78 7.43 16.13
C CYS A 39 -8.49 7.45 16.98
N SER A 40 -8.50 6.77 18.12
CA SER A 40 -7.28 6.63 18.96
C SER A 40 -6.17 5.90 18.20
N PHE A 41 -4.91 6.05 18.63
CA PHE A 41 -3.74 5.42 18.01
C PHE A 41 -3.90 3.88 17.85
N ASP A 42 -4.50 3.24 18.84
CA ASP A 42 -4.77 1.79 18.86
C ASP A 42 -6.10 1.38 18.21
N GLN A 43 -6.77 2.30 17.52
CA GLN A 43 -8.04 2.06 16.84
C GLN A 43 -7.90 2.16 15.32
N PHE A 44 -8.75 1.41 14.63
CA PHE A 44 -8.95 1.44 13.20
C PHE A 44 -10.27 2.12 12.89
N ARG A 45 -10.25 3.06 11.93
CA ARG A 45 -11.45 3.70 11.40
C ARG A 45 -12.04 2.84 10.28
N CYS A 46 -13.23 2.31 10.52
CA CYS A 46 -14.08 1.63 9.55
C CYS A 46 -14.55 2.59 8.45
N VAL A 47 -15.00 2.05 7.30
CA VAL A 47 -15.55 2.89 6.20
C VAL A 47 -16.83 3.59 6.63
N ASN A 48 -17.62 2.99 7.51
CA ASN A 48 -18.78 3.63 8.13
C ASN A 48 -18.44 4.71 9.18
N ASN A 49 -17.17 5.11 9.33
CA ASN A 49 -16.65 6.06 10.34
C ASN A 49 -16.66 5.56 11.79
N LYS A 50 -16.97 4.28 12.04
CA LYS A 50 -16.84 3.67 13.36
C LYS A 50 -15.36 3.46 13.69
N CYS A 51 -14.99 3.60 14.96
CA CYS A 51 -13.68 3.21 15.45
C CYS A 51 -13.77 1.84 16.15
N VAL A 52 -12.98 0.88 15.71
CA VAL A 52 -12.83 -0.44 16.37
C VAL A 52 -11.39 -0.62 16.82
N GLN A 53 -11.12 -1.53 17.75
CA GLN A 53 -9.73 -1.76 18.15
C GLN A 53 -8.93 -2.39 17.02
N ARG A 54 -7.66 -2.02 16.88
CA ARG A 54 -6.77 -2.65 15.90
C ARG A 54 -6.58 -4.15 16.17
N THR A 55 -6.77 -4.59 17.41
CA THR A 55 -6.73 -6.00 17.85
C THR A 55 -7.89 -6.84 17.33
N VAL A 56 -9.02 -6.21 16.96
CA VAL A 56 -10.19 -6.93 16.43
C VAL A 56 -10.22 -6.96 14.92
N MET A 57 -9.27 -6.34 14.23
CA MET A 57 -9.16 -6.46 12.79
C MET A 57 -8.78 -7.88 12.37
N CYS A 58 -9.35 -8.34 11.26
CA CYS A 58 -9.13 -9.68 10.72
C CYS A 58 -9.41 -10.82 11.70
N ASN A 59 -10.32 -10.63 12.66
CA ASN A 59 -10.61 -11.63 13.68
C ASN A 59 -11.69 -12.63 13.24
N GLY A 60 -12.21 -12.50 12.01
CA GLY A 60 -13.28 -13.31 11.46
C GLY A 60 -14.69 -12.85 11.86
N ARG A 61 -14.83 -11.71 12.53
CA ARG A 61 -16.11 -11.11 12.94
C ARG A 61 -16.21 -9.71 12.37
N ASN A 62 -17.41 -9.34 11.98
CA ASN A 62 -17.72 -8.00 11.51
C ASN A 62 -17.95 -7.08 12.73
N ASP A 63 -16.87 -6.59 13.33
CA ASP A 63 -16.91 -5.63 14.43
C ASP A 63 -17.21 -4.22 13.93
N CYS A 64 -16.90 -3.87 12.68
CA CYS A 64 -17.24 -2.58 12.10
C CYS A 64 -18.75 -2.42 11.80
N GLY A 65 -19.45 -3.49 11.45
CA GLY A 65 -20.83 -3.51 10.94
C GLY A 65 -20.91 -3.49 9.41
N ASP A 66 -19.93 -2.89 8.75
CA ASP A 66 -19.74 -2.81 7.28
C ASP A 66 -18.63 -3.76 6.76
N ASN A 67 -18.10 -4.64 7.63
CA ASN A 67 -17.06 -5.64 7.32
C ASN A 67 -15.72 -5.06 6.87
N SER A 68 -15.50 -3.76 7.10
CA SER A 68 -14.25 -3.07 6.76
C SER A 68 -13.06 -3.61 7.56
N ASP A 69 -13.26 -3.93 8.83
CA ASP A 69 -12.25 -4.56 9.69
C ASP A 69 -11.73 -5.91 9.17
N GLU A 70 -12.56 -6.62 8.41
CA GLU A 70 -12.21 -7.91 7.79
C GLU A 70 -11.74 -7.77 6.33
N ASN A 71 -12.25 -6.76 5.62
CA ASN A 71 -11.95 -6.54 4.20
C ASN A 71 -10.61 -5.82 3.98
N TYR A 72 -10.19 -4.96 4.91
CA TYR A 72 -8.89 -4.27 4.86
C TYR A 72 -7.78 -5.06 5.57
N CYS A 73 -7.92 -6.37 5.61
CA CYS A 73 -6.91 -7.24 6.17
C CYS A 73 -5.66 -7.27 5.29
N CYS A 74 -4.52 -6.77 5.80
CA CYS A 74 -3.25 -7.06 5.17
C CYS A 74 -2.99 -8.56 5.19
N LYS A 75 -3.14 -9.21 4.04
CA LYS A 75 -2.76 -10.61 3.85
C LYS A 75 -1.24 -10.80 3.77
N TYR A 76 -0.48 -10.27 4.74
CA TYR A 76 0.97 -10.40 4.81
C TYR A 76 1.48 -10.75 6.21
N LYS A 77 0.72 -11.57 6.93
CA LYS A 77 1.27 -12.49 7.93
C LYS A 77 0.68 -13.86 7.66
N THR A 78 1.53 -14.74 7.16
CA THR A 78 1.33 -16.19 7.14
C THR A 78 0.79 -16.69 8.48
N SER A 79 -0.31 -17.45 8.43
CA SER A 79 -0.85 -18.25 9.55
C SER A 79 -1.30 -17.50 10.80
N GLN A 80 -2.55 -17.01 10.80
CA GLN A 80 -3.36 -16.99 12.03
C GLN A 80 -4.22 -18.27 11.98
N LYS A 81 -3.72 -19.32 12.64
CA LYS A 81 -4.50 -20.50 13.00
C LYS A 81 -5.13 -20.26 14.36
#